data_AF-A0A382B3M8-F1
#
_entry.id   AF-A0A382B3M8-F1
#
_cell.length_a   1.000
_cell.length_b   1.000
_cell.length_c   1.000
_cell.angle_alpha   90.00
_cell.angle_beta   90.00
_cell.angle_gamma   90.00
#
_symmetry.space_group_name_H-M   'P 1'
#
loop_
_entity.id
_entity.type
_entity.pdbx_description
1 polymer ?
#
loop_
_entity_poly.entity_id
_entity_poly.type
_entity_poly.pdbx_seq_one_letter_code
_entity_poly.pdbx_strand_id
1 'polypeptide(L)'
;MTSWTFGMAAVALACTLIGAPPAAAQVDRVTDPNWTTPRTPDGQPDLQGIWGNKTITPIERPASEARAYLTDEEMAERNQQRAIREAAQDAAPARRYEAGSNVGGYGSYWLDSGDTVLSTGQTSFVVDPPDGRAPIQQWALDAKAYNLANEGDHYQHMSVWDRCISRGVPGSMLPAG
;
A
#
# COMPACT_ATOMS: atom_id res chain seq x y z
N MET A 1 63.07 -8.71 -47.88
CA MET A 1 62.66 -8.14 -46.58
C MET A 1 61.15 -8.05 -46.59
N THR A 2 60.51 -8.97 -45.87
CA THR A 2 59.07 -9.24 -45.88
C THR A 2 58.31 -8.20 -45.07
N SER A 3 57.41 -7.46 -45.71
CA SER A 3 56.53 -6.48 -45.09
C SER A 3 55.38 -7.17 -44.35
N TRP A 4 55.24 -6.91 -43.05
CA TRP A 4 54.10 -7.37 -42.24
C TRP A 4 53.01 -6.29 -42.22
N THR A 5 51.84 -6.61 -42.76
CA THR A 5 50.64 -5.79 -42.63
C THR A 5 49.90 -6.18 -41.34
N PHE A 6 49.82 -5.28 -40.37
CA PHE A 6 48.97 -5.43 -39.19
C PHE A 6 47.50 -5.22 -39.58
N GLY A 7 46.69 -6.28 -39.52
CA GLY A 7 45.24 -6.19 -39.64
C GLY A 7 44.62 -5.78 -38.32
N MET A 8 43.99 -4.61 -38.26
CA MET A 8 43.10 -4.22 -37.16
C MET A 8 41.80 -5.04 -37.25
N ALA A 9 41.61 -5.97 -36.33
CA ALA A 9 40.32 -6.62 -36.12
C ALA A 9 39.42 -5.66 -35.32
N ALA A 10 38.41 -5.09 -35.98
CA ALA A 10 37.35 -4.33 -35.32
C ALA A 10 36.44 -5.30 -34.57
N VAL A 11 36.56 -5.34 -33.24
CA VAL A 11 35.61 -6.07 -32.37
C VAL A 11 34.36 -5.21 -32.24
N ALA A 12 33.33 -5.55 -33.02
CA ALA A 12 32.00 -4.96 -32.86
C ALA A 12 31.36 -5.48 -31.57
N LEU A 13 31.30 -4.62 -30.55
CA LEU A 13 30.60 -4.89 -29.30
C LEU A 13 29.08 -4.77 -29.58
N ALA A 14 28.43 -5.91 -29.83
CA ALA A 14 26.97 -5.96 -29.93
C ALA A 14 26.36 -5.79 -28.53
N CYS A 15 25.93 -4.57 -28.20
CA CYS A 15 25.06 -4.33 -27.05
C CYS A 15 23.69 -4.98 -27.33
N THR A 16 23.50 -6.20 -26.86
CA THR A 16 22.17 -6.80 -26.70
C THR A 16 21.40 -5.97 -25.66
N LEU A 17 20.47 -5.16 -26.15
CA LEU A 17 19.44 -4.53 -25.34
C LEU A 17 18.62 -5.65 -24.68
N ILE A 18 18.94 -5.98 -23.44
CA ILE A 18 18.05 -6.77 -22.57
C ILE A 18 16.84 -5.86 -22.35
N GLY A 19 15.76 -6.11 -23.10
CA GLY A 19 14.50 -5.40 -22.93
C GLY A 19 14.07 -5.50 -21.47
N ALA A 20 13.82 -4.35 -20.85
CA ALA A 20 13.16 -4.32 -19.55
C ALA A 20 11.88 -5.16 -19.66
N PRO A 21 11.58 -6.05 -18.67
CA PRO A 21 10.31 -6.74 -18.67
C PRO A 21 9.19 -5.69 -18.76
N PRO A 22 8.14 -5.92 -19.55
CA PRO A 22 7.01 -5.00 -19.58
C PRO A 22 6.50 -4.88 -18.15
N ALA A 23 6.36 -3.65 -17.66
CA ALA A 23 5.67 -3.34 -16.41
C ALA A 23 4.18 -3.71 -16.57
N ALA A 24 3.87 -5.01 -16.57
CA ALA A 24 2.53 -5.57 -16.75
C ALA A 24 1.71 -5.53 -15.45
N ALA A 25 1.88 -4.47 -14.66
CA ALA A 25 1.23 -4.30 -13.35
C ALA A 25 0.12 -3.24 -13.36
N GLN A 26 -0.10 -2.53 -14.48
CA GLN A 26 -1.19 -1.55 -14.57
C GLN A 26 -2.40 -2.19 -15.23
N VAL A 27 -3.44 -2.46 -14.43
CA VAL A 27 -4.73 -2.95 -14.90
C VAL A 27 -5.61 -1.74 -15.20
N ASP A 28 -6.05 -1.62 -16.46
CA ASP A 28 -6.97 -0.60 -16.97
C ASP A 28 -8.42 -0.82 -16.50
N ARG A 29 -8.65 -0.88 -15.18
CA ARG A 29 -10.02 -1.03 -14.63
C ARG A 29 -10.72 0.31 -14.37
N VAL A 30 -9.99 1.42 -14.30
CA VAL A 30 -10.57 2.73 -13.95
C VAL A 30 -10.08 3.80 -14.91
N THR A 31 -10.44 3.68 -16.17
CA THR A 31 -10.36 4.80 -17.11
C THR A 31 -11.76 5.02 -17.67
N ASP A 32 -12.48 6.03 -17.16
CA ASP A 32 -13.62 6.57 -17.89
C ASP A 32 -13.05 7.14 -19.21
N PRO A 33 -13.44 6.59 -20.38
CA PRO A 33 -12.89 7.03 -21.66
C PRO A 33 -13.20 8.49 -21.97
N ASN A 34 -14.16 9.11 -21.27
CA ASN A 34 -14.53 10.51 -21.43
C ASN A 34 -13.91 11.41 -20.35
N TRP A 35 -13.15 10.86 -19.40
CA TRP A 35 -12.51 11.67 -18.38
C TRP A 35 -11.42 12.54 -18.99
N THR A 36 -11.46 13.82 -18.66
CA THR A 36 -10.42 14.80 -19.02
C THR A 36 -9.91 15.46 -17.75
N THR A 37 -8.60 15.68 -17.67
CA THR A 37 -7.99 16.33 -16.50
C THR A 37 -8.51 17.77 -16.38
N PRO A 38 -9.21 18.13 -15.28
CA PRO A 38 -9.63 19.50 -15.05
C PRO A 38 -8.42 20.43 -15.04
N ARG A 39 -8.60 21.67 -15.49
CA ARG A 39 -7.51 22.65 -15.58
C ARG A 39 -7.87 23.96 -14.91
N THR A 40 -6.88 24.57 -14.27
CA THR A 40 -6.95 25.93 -13.74
C THR A 40 -7.01 26.97 -14.88
N PRO A 41 -7.37 28.25 -14.61
CA PRO A 41 -7.43 29.29 -15.65
C PRO A 41 -6.11 29.53 -16.40
N ASP A 42 -4.97 29.22 -15.78
CA ASP A 42 -3.62 29.27 -16.38
C ASP A 42 -3.20 27.96 -17.07
N GLY A 43 -4.10 26.97 -17.16
CA GLY A 43 -3.94 25.76 -17.95
C GLY A 43 -3.23 24.59 -17.26
N GLN A 44 -2.86 24.72 -15.98
CA GLN A 44 -2.27 23.63 -15.19
C GLN A 44 -3.33 22.59 -14.78
N PRO A 45 -2.96 21.33 -14.51
CA PRO A 45 -3.87 20.37 -13.90
C PRO A 45 -4.43 20.91 -12.58
N ASP A 46 -5.75 20.91 -12.46
CA ASP A 46 -6.41 21.28 -11.21
C ASP A 46 -6.43 20.07 -10.27
N LEU A 47 -5.61 20.16 -9.21
CA LEU A 47 -5.48 19.15 -8.16
C LEU A 47 -6.25 19.55 -6.88
N GLN A 48 -7.13 20.56 -6.96
CA GLN A 48 -8.00 20.91 -5.86
C GLN A 48 -8.97 19.77 -5.53
N GLY A 49 -9.20 19.53 -4.24
CA GLY A 49 -10.09 18.47 -3.80
C GLY A 49 -9.79 18.01 -2.38
N ILE A 50 -10.61 17.07 -1.92
CA ILE A 50 -10.38 16.35 -0.66
C ILE A 50 -9.72 15.03 -1.02
N TRP A 51 -8.47 14.90 -0.59
CA TRP A 51 -7.65 13.70 -0.83
C TRP A 51 -7.59 12.89 0.46
N GLY A 52 -8.03 11.64 0.38
CA GLY A 52 -7.93 10.66 1.46
C GLY A 52 -7.28 9.38 0.97
N ASN A 53 -6.68 8.63 1.88
CA ASN A 53 -6.09 7.32 1.60
C ASN A 53 -6.88 6.17 2.23
N LYS A 54 -8.08 6.45 2.75
CA LYS A 54 -8.90 5.47 3.46
C LYS A 54 -9.40 4.40 2.49
N THR A 55 -9.17 3.14 2.83
CA THR A 55 -9.68 1.98 2.09
C THR A 55 -9.63 0.75 2.97
N ILE A 56 -10.51 -0.21 2.67
CA ILE A 56 -10.53 -1.52 3.31
C ILE A 56 -9.63 -2.54 2.60
N THR A 57 -8.99 -2.15 1.49
CA THR A 57 -7.98 -2.99 0.83
C THR A 57 -6.73 -3.06 1.71
N PRO A 58 -6.29 -4.27 2.11
CA PRO A 58 -5.15 -4.43 3.00
C PRO A 58 -3.83 -4.14 2.27
N ILE A 59 -2.77 -3.85 3.05
CA ILE A 59 -1.43 -3.69 2.47
C ILE A 59 -0.95 -5.02 1.87
N GLU A 60 -1.06 -6.11 2.64
CA GLU A 60 -0.71 -7.46 2.21
C GLU A 60 -1.94 -8.31 1.92
N ARG A 61 -1.84 -9.21 0.94
CA ARG A 61 -2.95 -10.08 0.56
C ARG A 61 -3.24 -11.12 1.66
N PRO A 62 -4.51 -11.23 2.12
CA PRO A 62 -4.90 -12.27 3.04
C PRO A 62 -4.61 -13.66 2.47
N ALA A 63 -4.19 -14.61 3.31
CA ALA A 63 -3.91 -15.98 2.86
C ALA A 63 -5.15 -16.68 2.26
N SER A 64 -6.35 -16.24 2.64
CA SER A 64 -7.63 -16.72 2.10
C SER A 64 -7.94 -16.18 0.70
N GLU A 65 -7.19 -15.21 0.20
CA GLU A 65 -7.41 -14.59 -1.10
C GLU A 65 -6.22 -14.88 -2.03
N ALA A 66 -6.42 -15.76 -3.00
CA ALA A 66 -5.37 -16.09 -3.96
C ALA A 66 -5.34 -15.11 -5.16
N ARG A 67 -6.43 -14.38 -5.42
CA ARG A 67 -6.58 -13.56 -6.62
C ARG A 67 -6.03 -12.16 -6.38
N ALA A 68 -5.37 -11.60 -7.40
CA ALA A 68 -4.86 -10.23 -7.35
C ALA A 68 -5.95 -9.16 -7.45
N TYR A 69 -7.11 -9.52 -8.04
CA TYR A 69 -8.20 -8.58 -8.29
C TYR A 69 -9.57 -9.20 -8.00
N LEU A 70 -10.47 -8.35 -7.54
CA LEU A 70 -11.89 -8.61 -7.36
C LEU A 70 -12.68 -8.34 -8.64
N THR A 71 -13.84 -8.97 -8.76
CA THR A 71 -14.88 -8.54 -9.71
C THR A 71 -15.66 -7.35 -9.16
N ASP A 72 -16.42 -6.66 -10.01
CA ASP A 72 -17.22 -5.51 -9.60
C ASP A 72 -18.30 -5.89 -8.57
N GLU A 73 -18.89 -7.08 -8.73
CA GLU A 73 -19.86 -7.64 -7.79
C GLU A 73 -19.21 -7.92 -6.43
N GLU A 74 -17.99 -8.48 -6.41
CA GLU A 74 -17.25 -8.76 -5.18
C GLU A 74 -16.82 -7.47 -4.46
N MET A 75 -16.44 -6.43 -5.21
CA MET A 75 -16.16 -5.12 -4.63
C MET A 75 -17.42 -4.52 -3.98
N ALA A 76 -18.55 -4.54 -4.71
CA ALA A 76 -19.82 -4.05 -4.20
C ALA A 76 -20.26 -4.80 -2.94
N GLU A 77 -20.13 -6.13 -2.95
CA GLU A 77 -20.45 -6.96 -1.79
C GLU A 77 -19.57 -6.61 -0.58
N ARG A 78 -18.24 -6.49 -0.75
CA ARG A 78 -17.33 -6.13 0.35
C ARG A 78 -17.62 -4.76 0.94
N ASN A 79 -17.89 -3.77 0.08
CA ASN A 79 -18.24 -2.42 0.51
C ASN A 79 -19.58 -2.43 1.27
N GLN A 80 -20.57 -3.17 0.79
CA GLN A 80 -21.85 -3.31 1.47
C GLN A 80 -21.71 -4.03 2.83
N GLN A 81 -20.95 -5.12 2.88
CA GLN A 81 -20.68 -5.83 4.13
C GLN A 81 -19.96 -4.93 5.14
N ARG A 82 -19.03 -4.07 4.68
CA ARG A 82 -18.35 -3.08 5.53
C ARG A 82 -19.36 -2.10 6.11
N ALA A 83 -20.20 -1.49 5.27
CA ALA A 83 -21.22 -0.53 5.72
C ALA A 83 -22.19 -1.14 6.75
N ILE A 84 -22.61 -2.40 6.56
CA ILE A 84 -23.46 -3.10 7.53
C ILE A 84 -22.74 -3.29 8.87
N ARG A 85 -21.47 -3.72 8.85
CA ARG A 85 -20.68 -3.92 10.07
C ARG A 85 -20.48 -2.61 10.83
N GLU A 86 -20.17 -1.52 10.14
CA GLU A 86 -19.99 -0.21 10.75
C GLU A 86 -21.29 0.31 11.38
N ALA A 87 -22.42 0.22 10.65
CA ALA A 87 -23.71 0.60 11.19
C ALA A 87 -24.07 -0.20 12.45
N ALA A 88 -23.76 -1.50 12.47
CA ALA A 88 -23.99 -2.36 13.63
C ALA A 88 -23.07 -1.99 14.82
N GLN A 89 -21.80 -1.68 14.55
CA GLN A 89 -20.84 -1.22 15.56
C GLN A 89 -21.29 0.11 16.18
N ASP A 90 -21.72 1.06 15.36
CA ASP A 90 -22.09 2.40 15.81
C ASP A 90 -23.46 2.44 16.51
N ALA A 91 -24.36 1.54 16.15
CA ALA A 91 -25.64 1.36 16.86
C ALA A 91 -25.50 0.56 18.16
N ALA A 92 -24.34 -0.05 18.43
CA ALA A 92 -24.15 -0.86 19.63
C ALA A 92 -24.23 0.03 20.88
N PRO A 93 -24.94 -0.40 21.95
CA PRO A 93 -25.07 0.39 23.16
C PRO A 93 -23.71 0.54 23.84
N ALA A 94 -23.47 1.73 24.38
CA ALA A 94 -22.29 2.00 25.20
C ALA A 94 -22.25 1.03 26.39
N ARG A 95 -21.11 0.35 26.56
CA ARG A 95 -20.87 -0.56 27.69
C ARG A 95 -19.95 0.12 28.68
N ARG A 96 -20.31 0.09 29.96
CA ARG A 96 -19.39 0.52 31.02
C ARG A 96 -18.21 -0.45 31.07
N TYR A 97 -17.01 0.09 31.23
CA TYR A 97 -15.82 -0.73 31.41
C TYR A 97 -15.93 -1.59 32.68
N GLU A 98 -15.58 -2.87 32.54
CA GLU A 98 -15.41 -3.81 33.64
C GLU A 98 -13.93 -4.19 33.75
N ALA A 99 -13.38 -4.18 34.97
CA ALA A 99 -11.97 -4.49 35.19
C ALA A 99 -11.63 -5.90 34.66
N GLY A 100 -10.56 -5.99 33.88
CA GLY A 100 -10.15 -7.25 33.23
C GLY A 100 -10.88 -7.56 31.93
N SER A 101 -11.83 -6.73 31.49
CA SER A 101 -12.46 -6.83 30.18
C SER A 101 -11.74 -5.98 29.12
N ASN A 102 -12.13 -6.14 27.86
CA ASN A 102 -11.73 -5.23 26.78
C ASN A 102 -12.31 -3.82 27.07
N VAL A 103 -11.47 -2.79 27.02
CA VAL A 103 -11.87 -1.37 27.22
C VAL A 103 -12.87 -0.86 26.18
N GLY A 104 -13.12 -1.64 25.13
CA GLY A 104 -13.98 -1.27 24.01
C GLY A 104 -13.21 -0.45 22.97
N GLY A 105 -13.95 0.16 22.06
CA GLY A 105 -13.42 1.03 21.03
C GLY A 105 -14.35 2.21 20.78
N TYR A 106 -13.86 3.15 19.99
CA TYR A 106 -14.69 4.25 19.49
C TYR A 106 -15.66 3.75 18.42
N GLY A 107 -16.69 4.55 18.14
CA GLY A 107 -17.48 4.37 16.93
C GLY A 107 -16.59 4.44 15.69
N SER A 108 -17.01 3.76 14.62
CA SER A 108 -16.28 3.62 13.37
C SER A 108 -15.90 4.98 12.76
N TYR A 109 -16.78 5.99 12.93
CA TYR A 109 -16.59 7.36 12.47
C TYR A 109 -15.39 8.10 13.09
N TRP A 110 -14.85 7.63 14.22
CA TRP A 110 -13.60 8.16 14.80
C TRP A 110 -12.35 7.48 14.25
N LEU A 111 -12.47 6.26 13.73
CA LEU A 111 -11.33 5.43 13.33
C LEU A 111 -10.91 5.66 11.87
N ASP A 112 -11.82 6.19 11.03
CA ASP A 112 -11.59 6.54 9.61
C ASP A 112 -10.90 5.44 8.79
N SER A 113 -11.18 4.17 9.08
CA SER A 113 -10.52 3.01 8.45
C SER A 113 -11.02 2.70 7.02
N GLY A 114 -11.72 3.65 6.38
CA GLY A 114 -12.29 3.53 5.03
C GLY A 114 -13.52 2.62 4.91
N ASP A 115 -14.35 2.84 3.91
CA ASP A 115 -15.62 2.13 3.68
C ASP A 115 -15.63 1.32 2.37
N THR A 116 -14.67 1.59 1.48
CA THR A 116 -14.56 0.91 0.18
C THR A 116 -13.22 0.23 -0.06
N VAL A 117 -13.21 -0.84 -0.85
CA VAL A 117 -11.98 -1.34 -1.51
C VAL A 117 -11.49 -0.32 -2.54
N LEU A 118 -10.23 -0.45 -2.97
CA LEU A 118 -9.71 0.34 -4.08
C LEU A 118 -10.56 0.14 -5.34
N SER A 119 -10.83 1.22 -6.07
CA SER A 119 -11.58 1.19 -7.34
C SER A 119 -10.90 0.34 -8.42
N THR A 120 -9.60 0.10 -8.31
CA THR A 120 -8.84 -0.81 -9.17
C THR A 120 -9.16 -2.28 -8.93
N GLY A 121 -9.87 -2.60 -7.84
CA GLY A 121 -10.22 -3.96 -7.44
C GLY A 121 -9.07 -4.77 -6.87
N GLN A 122 -7.90 -4.17 -6.64
CA GLN A 122 -6.75 -4.87 -6.06
C GLN A 122 -7.09 -5.42 -4.67
N THR A 123 -6.65 -6.65 -4.43
CA THR A 123 -6.83 -7.34 -3.13
C THR A 123 -5.71 -7.03 -2.13
N SER A 124 -4.67 -6.32 -2.55
CA SER A 124 -3.53 -5.87 -1.75
C SER A 124 -2.86 -4.63 -2.35
N PHE A 125 -2.12 -3.86 -1.55
CA PHE A 125 -1.28 -2.76 -2.06
C PHE A 125 0.05 -3.27 -2.63
N VAL A 126 0.60 -4.31 -2.00
CA VAL A 126 1.75 -5.02 -2.57
C VAL A 126 1.27 -5.75 -3.81
N VAL A 127 1.81 -5.37 -4.97
CA VAL A 127 1.53 -6.00 -6.27
C VAL A 127 2.66 -6.91 -6.75
N ASP A 128 3.87 -6.63 -6.28
CA ASP A 128 5.07 -7.42 -6.54
C ASP A 128 5.80 -7.64 -5.20
N PRO A 129 5.99 -8.90 -4.75
CA PRO A 129 5.71 -10.17 -5.44
C PRO A 129 4.23 -10.46 -5.75
N PRO A 130 3.92 -11.32 -6.73
CA PRO A 130 2.55 -11.62 -7.14
C PRO A 130 1.66 -12.22 -6.07
N ASP A 131 2.22 -12.75 -4.98
CA ASP A 131 1.48 -13.23 -3.80
C ASP A 131 0.93 -12.08 -2.93
N GLY A 132 1.31 -10.84 -3.24
CA GLY A 132 0.83 -9.62 -2.60
C GLY A 132 1.33 -9.47 -1.18
N ARG A 133 2.50 -10.03 -0.86
CA ARG A 133 3.13 -9.94 0.47
C ARG A 133 4.47 -9.25 0.40
N ALA A 134 4.79 -8.41 1.38
CA ALA A 134 6.07 -7.74 1.38
C ALA A 134 7.19 -8.78 1.61
N PRO A 135 8.29 -8.75 0.83
CA PRO A 135 9.40 -9.68 0.99
C PRO A 135 10.28 -9.27 2.18
N ILE A 136 9.72 -9.32 3.39
CA ILE A 136 10.38 -8.89 4.62
C ILE A 136 11.58 -9.79 4.90
N GLN A 137 12.74 -9.17 5.04
CA GLN A 137 13.99 -9.86 5.31
C GLN A 137 14.09 -10.25 6.79
N GLN A 138 14.72 -11.39 7.08
CA GLN A 138 14.84 -11.89 8.45
C GLN A 138 15.50 -10.88 9.39
N TRP A 139 16.56 -10.20 8.94
CA TRP A 139 17.24 -9.17 9.74
C TRP A 139 16.30 -8.04 10.18
N ALA A 140 15.29 -7.71 9.39
CA ALA A 140 14.32 -6.65 9.72
C ALA A 140 13.34 -7.12 10.79
N LEU A 141 12.93 -8.40 10.74
CA LEU A 141 12.13 -9.03 11.79
C LEU A 141 12.91 -9.09 13.10
N ASP A 142 14.18 -9.49 13.05
CA ASP A 142 15.04 -9.59 14.22
C ASP A 142 15.29 -8.20 14.83
N ALA A 143 15.55 -7.18 13.99
CA ALA A 143 15.71 -5.80 14.45
C ALA A 143 14.43 -5.26 15.09
N LYS A 144 13.26 -5.53 14.50
CA LYS A 144 11.96 -5.17 15.10
C LYS A 144 11.77 -5.84 16.45
N ALA A 145 12.00 -7.16 16.53
CA ALA A 145 11.84 -7.93 17.77
C ALA A 145 12.80 -7.44 18.86
N TYR A 146 14.06 -7.18 18.50
CA TYR A 146 15.05 -6.62 19.41
C TYR A 146 14.63 -5.23 19.93
N ASN A 147 14.26 -4.30 19.03
CA ASN A 147 13.85 -2.96 19.45
C ASN A 147 12.62 -2.98 20.36
N LEU A 148 11.63 -3.84 20.07
CA LEU A 148 10.44 -3.98 20.91
C LEU A 148 10.78 -4.56 22.29
N ALA A 149 11.70 -5.54 22.36
CA ALA A 149 12.11 -6.15 23.62
C ALA A 149 12.94 -5.20 24.51
N ASN A 150 13.58 -4.19 23.92
CA ASN A 150 14.40 -3.18 24.61
C ASN A 150 13.74 -1.79 24.55
N GLU A 151 12.43 -1.74 24.32
CA GLU A 151 11.68 -0.49 24.23
C GLU A 151 11.70 0.20 25.61
N GLY A 152 12.24 1.43 25.64
CA GLY A 152 12.42 2.21 26.87
C GLY A 152 13.81 2.13 27.51
N ASP A 153 14.64 1.15 27.14
CA ASP A 153 16.00 1.01 27.70
C ASP A 153 16.97 2.07 27.16
N HIS A 154 16.75 2.52 25.93
CA HIS A 154 17.56 3.56 25.29
C HIS A 154 16.77 4.30 24.21
N TYR A 155 17.10 5.58 23.98
CA TYR A 155 16.41 6.42 22.99
C TYR A 155 16.47 5.88 21.56
N GLN A 156 17.41 4.98 21.25
CA GLN A 156 17.51 4.36 19.93
C GLN A 156 16.48 3.25 19.69
N HIS A 157 16.00 2.60 20.76
CA HIS A 157 15.04 1.49 20.70
C HIS A 157 13.59 1.95 20.93
N MET A 158 13.42 3.16 21.46
CA MET A 158 12.11 3.81 21.58
C MET A 158 11.46 3.99 20.21
N SER A 159 10.13 3.89 20.17
CA SER A 159 9.36 4.11 18.96
C SER A 159 9.55 5.52 18.41
N VAL A 160 9.20 5.73 17.13
CA VAL A 160 9.21 7.08 16.53
C VAL A 160 8.31 8.05 17.30
N TRP A 161 7.28 7.55 17.98
CA TRP A 161 6.34 8.37 18.73
C TRP A 161 6.95 8.94 20.01
N ASP A 162 7.63 8.11 20.79
CA ASP A 162 8.23 8.54 22.05
C ASP A 162 9.41 9.50 21.81
N ARG A 163 10.00 9.42 20.62
CA ARG A 163 11.09 10.28 20.16
C ARG A 163 10.62 11.56 19.49
N CYS A 164 9.31 11.79 19.42
CA CYS A 164 8.69 12.93 18.72
C CYS A 164 9.10 13.04 17.23
N ILE A 165 9.32 11.89 16.58
CA ILE A 165 9.63 11.79 15.15
C ILE A 165 8.34 11.45 14.40
N SER A 166 8.03 12.17 13.33
CA SER A 166 6.85 11.87 12.52
C SER A 166 6.98 10.51 11.85
N ARG A 167 5.85 9.90 11.49
CA ARG A 167 5.81 8.63 10.72
C ARG A 167 6.51 8.71 9.35
N GLY A 168 6.80 9.93 8.86
CA GLY A 168 7.46 10.16 7.58
C GLY A 168 6.70 9.62 6.37
N VAL A 169 7.30 9.76 5.19
CA VAL A 169 6.83 9.11 3.95
C VAL A 169 7.61 7.80 3.78
N PRO A 170 6.96 6.66 3.49
CA PRO A 170 5.53 6.49 3.18
C PRO A 170 4.62 6.19 4.37
N GLY A 171 5.12 6.16 5.61
CA GLY A 171 4.35 5.75 6.80
C GLY A 171 3.08 6.56 7.06
N SER A 172 3.05 7.84 6.68
CA SER A 172 1.86 8.71 6.75
C SER A 172 0.93 8.59 5.53
N MET A 173 1.37 7.94 4.46
CA MET A 173 0.61 7.80 3.21
C MET A 173 -0.19 6.49 3.14
N LEU A 174 0.16 5.52 3.99
CA LEU A 174 -0.59 4.26 4.09
C LEU A 174 -1.91 4.48 4.86
N PRO A 175 -3.01 3.82 4.44
CA PRO A 175 -4.29 3.89 5.13
C PRO A 175 -4.14 3.56 6.61
N ALA A 176 -4.99 4.14 7.45
CA ALA A 176 -5.12 3.70 8.82
C ALA A 176 -5.60 2.25 8.83
N GLY A 177 -4.71 1.34 9.25
CA GLY A 177 -5.03 -0.06 9.52
C GLY A 177 -5.76 -0.24 10.83
#